data_AF-A0A7J9EPM1-F1
#
_entry.id   AF-A0A7J9EPM1-F1
#
_cell.length_a   1.000
_cell.length_b   1.000
_cell.length_c   1.000
_cell.angle_alpha   90.00
_cell.angle_beta   90.00
_cell.angle_gamma   90.00
#
_symmetry.space_group_name_H-M   'P 1'
#
loop_
_entity.id
_entity.type
_entity.pdbx_description
1 polymer ?
#
loop_
_entity_poly.entity_id
_entity_poly.type
_entity_poly.pdbx_seq_one_letter_code
_entity_poly.pdbx_strand_id
1 'polypeptide(L)'
;KLRIEDIAAVLKRSPIHPRIVEAIKSAHALGCDLKNVSDANTFFIETILEHHGLKECFLEINTNPGFVDQQGRLRIFPHHDFTKSSHGCQHPSCLPNMCKGTVIERIQASLSMEDPKKTKIYLGDGLGDFCPSLKLGDGDYVMPRKDVPVWDLICKNRTNIDQLYSVDCKLETVSLPAATGPETFPQSLHVLH
;
A
#
# COMPACT_ATOMS: atom_id res chain seq x y z
N LYS A 1 -0.38 7.50 -34.07
CA LYS A 1 -1.13 6.51 -33.26
C LYS A 1 -0.23 6.15 -32.08
N LEU A 2 -0.69 6.36 -30.83
CA LEU A 2 0.08 6.01 -29.64
C LEU A 2 0.19 4.48 -29.55
N ARG A 3 1.40 3.96 -29.36
CA ARG A 3 1.64 2.52 -29.16
C ARG A 3 1.88 2.21 -27.68
N ILE A 4 1.73 0.94 -27.31
CA ILE A 4 1.90 0.52 -25.92
C ILE A 4 3.33 0.72 -25.41
N GLU A 5 4.32 0.61 -26.29
CA GLU A 5 5.73 0.85 -25.98
C GLU A 5 5.98 2.33 -25.64
N ASP A 6 5.23 3.24 -26.27
CA ASP A 6 5.32 4.67 -25.98
C ASP A 6 4.77 4.97 -24.57
N ILE A 7 3.72 4.26 -24.14
CA ILE A 7 3.18 4.32 -22.77
C ILE A 7 4.20 3.75 -21.78
N ALA A 8 4.76 2.58 -22.05
CA ALA A 8 5.78 1.97 -21.19
C ALA A 8 7.02 2.87 -21.04
N ALA A 9 7.46 3.52 -22.12
CA ALA A 9 8.59 4.45 -22.08
C ALA A 9 8.31 5.69 -21.20
N VAL A 10 7.07 6.18 -21.17
CA VAL A 10 6.66 7.24 -20.24
C VAL A 10 6.68 6.74 -18.80
N LEU A 11 6.09 5.56 -18.53
CA LEU A 11 6.02 4.98 -17.19
C LEU A 11 7.41 4.77 -16.58
N LYS A 12 8.39 4.33 -17.38
CA LYS A 12 9.79 4.16 -16.96
C LYS A 12 10.48 5.47 -16.54
N ARG A 13 9.94 6.62 -16.95
CA ARG A 13 10.44 7.94 -16.53
C ARG A 13 9.68 8.53 -15.34
N SER A 14 8.70 7.80 -14.80
CA SER A 14 7.98 8.23 -13.60
C SER A 14 8.99 8.43 -12.46
N PRO A 15 8.97 9.59 -11.78
CA PRO A 15 9.94 9.86 -10.74
C PRO A 15 9.70 8.96 -9.52
N ILE A 16 10.67 8.11 -9.21
CA ILE A 16 10.75 7.40 -7.93
C ILE A 16 12.00 7.89 -7.21
N HIS A 17 11.83 8.38 -5.98
CA HIS A 17 12.95 8.83 -5.17
C HIS A 17 13.89 7.64 -4.89
N PRO A 18 15.22 7.73 -5.11
CA PRO A 18 16.15 6.60 -4.94
C PRO A 18 16.06 5.91 -3.56
N ARG A 19 15.92 6.70 -2.49
CA ARG A 19 15.67 6.18 -1.12
C ARG A 19 14.43 5.26 -0.99
N ILE A 20 13.40 5.42 -1.81
CA ILE A 20 12.23 4.50 -1.81
C ILE A 20 12.66 3.14 -2.36
N VAL A 21 13.44 3.13 -3.45
CA VAL A 21 14.00 1.90 -4.04
C VAL A 21 14.88 1.18 -3.03
N GLU A 22 15.76 1.92 -2.34
CA GLU A 22 16.63 1.37 -1.29
C GLU A 22 15.83 0.84 -0.10
N ALA A 23 14.80 1.55 0.35
CA ALA A 23 13.95 1.12 1.45
C ALA A 23 13.20 -0.18 1.12
N ILE A 24 12.62 -0.29 -0.08
CA ILE A 24 11.94 -1.51 -0.55
C ILE A 24 12.92 -2.69 -0.59
N LYS A 25 14.09 -2.51 -1.18
CA LYS A 25 15.12 -3.56 -1.24
C LYS A 25 15.63 -3.96 0.14
N SER A 26 15.81 -3.00 1.04
CA SER A 26 16.26 -3.25 2.41
C SER A 26 15.21 -4.02 3.21
N ALA A 27 13.94 -3.62 3.12
CA ALA A 27 12.85 -4.35 3.76
C ALA A 27 12.79 -5.80 3.22
N HIS A 28 12.80 -5.98 1.91
CA HIS A 28 12.81 -7.33 1.31
C HIS A 28 14.00 -8.17 1.81
N ALA A 29 15.21 -7.60 1.85
CA ALA A 29 16.40 -8.29 2.34
C ALA A 29 16.35 -8.64 3.84
N LEU A 30 15.57 -7.91 4.64
CA LEU A 30 15.30 -8.19 6.05
C LEU A 30 14.23 -9.28 6.26
N GLY A 31 13.73 -9.89 5.19
CA GLY A 31 12.70 -10.94 5.25
C GLY A 31 11.28 -10.39 5.33
N CYS A 32 11.07 -9.11 4.96
CA CYS A 32 9.75 -8.52 4.91
C CYS A 32 8.96 -9.03 3.70
N ASP A 33 7.81 -9.69 3.92
CA ASP A 33 6.77 -9.87 2.90
C ASP A 33 6.23 -8.49 2.50
N LEU A 34 6.53 -8.06 1.28
CA LEU A 34 6.03 -6.81 0.72
C LEU A 34 4.82 -7.09 -0.15
N LYS A 35 3.76 -6.31 -0.02
CA LYS A 35 2.57 -6.41 -0.88
C LYS A 35 2.17 -5.03 -1.35
N ASN A 36 1.90 -4.91 -2.66
CA ASN A 36 1.42 -3.66 -3.23
C ASN A 36 -0.12 -3.60 -3.21
N VAL A 37 -0.70 -2.48 -2.81
CA VAL A 37 -2.16 -2.23 -2.82
C VAL A 37 -2.44 -0.86 -3.44
N SER A 38 -2.63 -0.83 -4.76
CA SER A 38 -2.70 0.40 -5.54
C SER A 38 -3.95 0.46 -6.43
N ASP A 39 -4.60 1.63 -6.46
CA ASP A 39 -5.72 1.90 -7.39
C ASP A 39 -5.26 2.29 -8.80
N ALA A 40 -4.09 1.80 -9.23
CA ALA A 40 -3.57 1.96 -10.58
C ALA A 40 -4.07 0.82 -11.48
N ASN A 41 -3.18 0.12 -12.19
CA ASN A 41 -3.47 -1.12 -12.90
C ASN A 41 -2.22 -1.99 -13.01
N THR A 42 -2.41 -3.28 -13.30
CA THR A 42 -1.31 -4.26 -13.38
C THR A 42 -0.22 -3.84 -14.36
N PHE A 43 -0.57 -3.43 -15.58
CA PHE A 43 0.41 -2.99 -16.58
C PHE A 43 1.27 -1.82 -16.08
N PHE A 44 0.68 -0.84 -15.40
CA PHE A 44 1.43 0.32 -14.89
C PHE A 44 2.37 -0.07 -13.76
N ILE A 45 1.85 -0.79 -12.77
CA ILE A 45 2.62 -1.18 -11.59
C ILE A 45 3.78 -2.09 -12.00
N GLU A 46 3.52 -3.12 -12.80
CA GLU A 46 4.57 -4.06 -13.22
C GLU A 46 5.63 -3.37 -14.07
N THR A 47 5.25 -2.54 -15.04
CA THR A 47 6.21 -1.80 -15.87
C THR A 47 7.16 -0.95 -15.02
N ILE A 48 6.65 -0.27 -14.00
CA ILE A 48 7.45 0.57 -13.11
C ILE A 48 8.34 -0.29 -12.21
N LEU A 49 7.78 -1.33 -11.57
CA LEU A 49 8.53 -2.19 -10.66
C LEU A 49 9.65 -2.97 -11.39
N GLU A 50 9.39 -3.49 -12.58
CA GLU A 50 10.39 -4.17 -13.41
C GLU A 50 11.52 -3.23 -13.80
N HIS A 51 11.19 -2.01 -14.21
CA HIS A 51 12.20 -1.01 -14.59
C HIS A 51 13.20 -0.71 -13.47
N HIS A 52 12.71 -0.67 -12.22
CA HIS A 52 13.53 -0.41 -11.04
C HIS A 52 14.12 -1.68 -10.40
N GLY A 53 13.86 -2.86 -10.96
CA GLY A 53 14.30 -4.14 -10.40
C GLY A 53 13.71 -4.42 -9.01
N LEU A 54 12.43 -4.08 -8.83
CA LEU A 54 11.67 -4.21 -7.58
C LEU A 54 10.55 -5.25 -7.66
N LYS A 55 10.23 -5.77 -8.85
CA LYS A 55 9.10 -6.70 -9.05
C LYS A 55 9.18 -7.92 -8.12
N GLU A 56 10.36 -8.54 -8.04
CA GLU A 56 10.60 -9.71 -7.18
C GLU A 56 10.59 -9.40 -5.68
N CYS A 57 10.64 -8.12 -5.29
CA CYS A 57 10.56 -7.74 -3.88
C CYS A 57 9.13 -7.91 -3.32
N PHE A 58 8.11 -7.89 -4.18
CA PHE A 58 6.70 -7.95 -3.80
C PHE A 58 6.13 -9.35 -3.98
N LEU A 59 5.60 -9.94 -2.90
CA LEU A 59 4.91 -11.22 -2.93
C LEU A 59 3.56 -11.15 -3.63
N GLU A 60 2.90 -10.00 -3.54
CA GLU A 60 1.53 -9.82 -4.01
C GLU A 60 1.33 -8.40 -4.54
N ILE A 61 0.63 -8.27 -5.68
CA ILE A 61 0.22 -6.98 -6.23
C ILE A 61 -1.30 -6.96 -6.35
N ASN A 62 -1.93 -6.06 -5.60
CA ASN A 62 -3.35 -5.84 -5.58
C ASN A 62 -3.68 -4.53 -6.28
N THR A 63 -4.28 -4.63 -7.45
CA THR A 63 -4.65 -3.47 -8.26
C THR A 63 -5.79 -3.82 -9.22
N ASN A 64 -6.20 -2.87 -10.05
CA ASN A 64 -7.15 -3.09 -11.14
C ASN A 64 -6.48 -3.96 -12.22
N PRO A 65 -7.04 -5.13 -12.58
CA PRO A 65 -6.46 -5.99 -13.60
C PRO A 65 -6.28 -5.26 -14.93
N GLY A 66 -5.10 -5.36 -15.53
CA GLY A 66 -4.83 -4.75 -16.83
C GLY A 66 -3.91 -5.58 -17.70
N PHE A 67 -4.19 -5.64 -19.00
CA PHE A 67 -3.39 -6.36 -19.99
C PHE A 67 -3.46 -5.71 -21.39
N VAL A 68 -2.51 -6.06 -22.26
CA VAL A 68 -2.49 -5.61 -23.65
C VAL A 68 -3.18 -6.66 -24.51
N ASP A 69 -4.24 -6.27 -25.23
CA ASP A 69 -4.95 -7.19 -26.12
C ASP A 69 -4.20 -7.47 -27.43
N GLN A 70 -4.69 -8.43 -28.22
CA GLN A 70 -4.10 -8.82 -29.49
C GLN A 70 -4.04 -7.67 -30.53
N GLN A 71 -4.78 -6.58 -30.31
CA GLN A 71 -4.77 -5.39 -31.16
C GLN A 71 -3.82 -4.31 -30.62
N GLY A 72 -3.03 -4.60 -29.60
CA GLY A 72 -2.09 -3.68 -28.98
C GLY A 72 -2.75 -2.62 -28.10
N ARG A 73 -3.98 -2.86 -27.62
CA ARG A 73 -4.72 -1.92 -26.76
C ARG A 73 -4.59 -2.33 -25.30
N LEU A 74 -4.31 -1.35 -24.44
CA LEU A 74 -4.38 -1.55 -23.00
C LEU A 74 -5.84 -1.69 -22.56
N ARG A 75 -6.17 -2.84 -21.97
CA ARG A 75 -7.46 -3.15 -21.33
C ARG A 75 -7.29 -3.09 -19.83
N ILE A 76 -8.15 -2.35 -19.15
CA ILE A 76 -8.16 -2.22 -17.69
C ILE A 76 -9.56 -2.58 -17.22
N PHE A 77 -9.64 -3.38 -16.17
CA PHE A 77 -10.87 -3.83 -15.52
C PHE A 77 -10.83 -3.40 -14.05
N PRO A 78 -11.97 -3.08 -13.45
CA PRO A 78 -11.97 -2.73 -12.04
C PRO A 78 -11.69 -3.96 -11.17
N HIS A 79 -11.04 -3.76 -10.02
CA HIS A 79 -10.80 -4.82 -9.05
C HIS A 79 -12.13 -5.40 -8.50
N HIS A 80 -13.07 -4.52 -8.21
CA HIS A 80 -14.46 -4.84 -7.89
C HIS A 80 -15.35 -4.53 -9.09
N ASP A 81 -16.13 -5.50 -9.56
CA ASP A 81 -17.09 -5.27 -10.65
C ASP A 81 -18.30 -4.45 -10.16
N PHE A 82 -18.08 -3.15 -10.03
CA PHE A 82 -19.07 -2.19 -9.54
C PHE A 82 -20.27 -1.99 -10.48
N THR A 83 -20.25 -2.59 -11.67
CA THR A 83 -21.41 -2.60 -12.58
C THR A 83 -22.45 -3.63 -12.15
N LYS A 84 -22.04 -4.66 -11.41
CA LYS A 84 -22.93 -5.71 -10.88
C LYS A 84 -23.38 -5.42 -9.46
N SER A 85 -22.45 -5.02 -8.59
CA SER A 85 -22.73 -4.74 -7.19
C SER A 85 -21.65 -3.83 -6.60
N SER A 86 -22.00 -3.04 -5.58
CA SER A 86 -20.99 -2.32 -4.80
C SER A 86 -20.08 -3.32 -4.06
N HIS A 87 -18.89 -2.88 -3.69
CA HIS A 87 -17.94 -3.67 -2.90
C HIS A 87 -18.33 -3.76 -1.40
N GLY A 88 -19.57 -3.44 -1.02
CA GLY A 88 -20.12 -3.55 0.34
C GLY A 88 -19.64 -2.51 1.36
N CYS A 89 -18.41 -2.01 1.25
CA CYS A 89 -17.88 -0.96 2.15
C CYS A 89 -18.61 0.38 1.96
N GLN A 90 -19.06 0.96 3.09
CA GLN A 90 -19.81 2.22 3.13
C GLN A 90 -18.91 3.45 3.35
N HIS A 91 -17.59 3.28 3.36
CA HIS A 91 -16.68 4.37 3.68
C HIS A 91 -16.59 5.36 2.50
N PRO A 92 -16.81 6.67 2.72
CA PRO A 92 -16.92 7.65 1.63
C PRO A 92 -15.61 7.90 0.87
N SER A 93 -14.47 7.51 1.44
CA SER A 93 -13.17 7.62 0.76
C SER A 93 -12.84 6.45 -0.18
N CYS A 94 -13.69 5.41 -0.22
CA CYS A 94 -13.49 4.26 -1.09
C CYS A 94 -13.97 4.56 -2.51
N LEU A 95 -13.17 4.17 -3.49
CA LEU A 95 -13.55 4.26 -4.89
C LEU A 95 -14.32 3.00 -5.32
N PRO A 96 -15.35 3.11 -6.17
CA PRO A 96 -16.19 1.98 -6.56
C PRO A 96 -15.43 0.81 -7.17
N ASN A 97 -14.34 1.09 -7.88
CA ASN A 97 -13.55 0.10 -8.60
C ASN A 97 -12.60 -0.69 -7.71
N MET A 98 -12.13 -0.15 -6.59
CA MET A 98 -11.21 -0.84 -5.69
C MET A 98 -11.29 -0.29 -4.27
N CYS A 99 -11.77 -1.13 -3.34
CA CYS A 99 -11.70 -0.85 -1.91
C CYS A 99 -10.42 -1.47 -1.34
N LYS A 100 -9.44 -0.63 -1.00
CA LYS A 100 -8.18 -1.10 -0.39
C LYS A 100 -8.41 -1.71 0.99
N GLY A 101 -9.42 -1.25 1.74
CA GLY A 101 -9.78 -1.83 3.03
C GLY A 101 -10.17 -3.32 2.95
N THR A 102 -11.01 -3.69 1.98
CA THR A 102 -11.37 -5.12 1.77
C THR A 102 -10.19 -5.97 1.35
N VAL A 103 -9.20 -5.38 0.65
CA VAL A 103 -7.96 -6.07 0.30
C VAL A 103 -7.13 -6.34 1.54
N ILE A 104 -6.99 -5.37 2.45
CA ILE A 104 -6.29 -5.54 3.73
C ILE A 104 -6.97 -6.59 4.61
N GLU A 105 -8.31 -6.58 4.73
CA GLU A 105 -9.06 -7.61 5.48
C GLU A 105 -8.76 -9.02 4.94
N ARG A 106 -8.74 -9.19 3.61
CA ARG A 106 -8.37 -10.48 3.00
C ARG A 106 -6.94 -10.88 3.33
N ILE A 107 -5.98 -9.96 3.21
CA ILE A 107 -4.58 -10.21 3.53
C ILE A 107 -4.42 -10.64 5.00
N GLN A 108 -5.11 -9.96 5.92
CA GLN A 108 -5.08 -10.30 7.34
C GLN A 108 -5.70 -11.67 7.63
N ALA A 109 -6.80 -12.02 6.97
CA ALA A 109 -7.42 -13.33 7.10
C ALA A 109 -6.45 -14.44 6.66
N SER A 110 -5.70 -14.24 5.57
CA SER A 110 -4.65 -15.16 5.14
C SER A 110 -3.50 -15.25 6.14
N LEU A 111 -2.97 -14.11 6.61
CA LEU A 111 -1.84 -14.09 7.55
C LEU A 111 -2.18 -14.68 8.92
N SER A 112 -3.41 -14.48 9.40
CA SER A 112 -3.86 -15.02 10.70
C SER A 112 -3.87 -16.55 10.74
N MET A 113 -3.94 -17.20 9.57
CA MET A 113 -3.83 -18.66 9.46
C MET A 113 -2.38 -19.16 9.48
N GLU A 114 -1.43 -18.31 9.05
CA GLU A 114 -0.02 -18.69 8.88
C GLU A 114 0.83 -18.27 10.10
N ASP A 115 0.72 -17.01 10.52
CA ASP A 115 1.45 -16.45 11.66
C ASP A 115 0.68 -15.26 12.27
N PRO A 116 -0.09 -15.49 13.35
CA PRO A 116 -0.91 -14.46 13.97
C PRO A 116 -0.11 -13.34 14.68
N LYS A 117 1.22 -13.49 14.84
CA LYS A 117 2.06 -12.49 15.52
C LYS A 117 2.71 -11.45 14.60
N LYS A 118 2.52 -11.56 13.28
CA LYS A 118 3.11 -10.62 12.32
C LYS A 118 2.51 -9.23 12.48
N THR A 119 3.37 -8.25 12.79
CA THR A 119 3.07 -6.82 12.72
C THR A 119 2.98 -6.36 11.26
N LYS A 120 1.96 -5.57 10.94
CA LYS A 120 1.75 -5.01 9.60
C LYS A 120 2.03 -3.51 9.63
N ILE A 121 2.74 -3.01 8.61
CA ILE A 121 2.89 -1.57 8.38
C ILE A 121 2.22 -1.22 7.05
N TYR A 122 1.28 -0.29 7.09
CA TYR A 122 0.59 0.22 5.91
C TYR A 122 1.05 1.62 5.54
N LEU A 123 1.53 1.82 4.31
CA LEU A 123 2.02 3.08 3.78
C LEU A 123 1.04 3.59 2.72
N GLY A 124 0.68 4.87 2.80
CA GLY A 124 -0.27 5.47 1.87
C GLY A 124 -0.27 7.00 1.95
N ASP A 125 -0.88 7.65 0.96
CA ASP A 125 -0.92 9.11 0.87
C ASP A 125 -2.29 9.65 0.39
N GLY A 126 -3.06 8.84 -0.32
CA GLY A 126 -4.33 9.22 -0.92
C GLY A 126 -5.54 9.01 0.01
N LEU A 127 -6.65 9.67 -0.29
CA LEU A 127 -7.92 9.47 0.43
C LEU A 127 -8.36 8.00 0.50
N GLY A 128 -8.08 7.22 -0.57
CA GLY A 128 -8.38 5.79 -0.63
C GLY A 128 -7.58 4.93 0.36
N ASP A 129 -6.53 5.49 0.97
CA ASP A 129 -5.67 4.82 1.96
C ASP A 129 -6.20 4.99 3.40
N PHE A 130 -7.26 5.76 3.60
CA PHE A 130 -7.90 5.88 4.91
C PHE A 130 -8.74 4.65 5.28
N CYS A 131 -9.48 4.07 4.33
CA CYS A 131 -10.24 2.86 4.62
C CYS A 131 -9.36 1.69 5.12
N PRO A 132 -8.24 1.34 4.46
CA PRO A 132 -7.36 0.29 4.97
C PRO A 132 -6.71 0.63 6.32
N SER A 133 -6.47 1.90 6.66
CA SER A 133 -5.94 2.25 7.98
C SER A 133 -6.91 1.90 9.13
N LEU A 134 -8.21 1.88 8.86
CA LEU A 134 -9.24 1.45 9.82
C LEU A 134 -9.36 -0.07 9.98
N LYS A 135 -8.64 -0.85 9.15
CA LYS A 135 -8.69 -2.32 9.16
C LYS A 135 -7.51 -2.94 9.89
N LEU A 136 -6.51 -2.14 10.24
CA LEU A 136 -5.35 -2.59 10.99
C LEU A 136 -5.73 -2.94 12.43
N GLY A 137 -5.07 -3.95 13.00
CA GLY A 137 -5.32 -4.41 14.37
C GLY A 137 -4.34 -3.81 15.37
N ASP A 138 -4.49 -4.23 16.63
CA ASP A 138 -3.61 -3.82 17.72
C ASP A 138 -2.14 -4.22 17.42
N GLY A 139 -1.23 -3.25 17.53
CA GLY A 139 0.20 -3.44 17.26
C GLY A 139 0.60 -3.33 15.77
N ASP A 140 -0.35 -3.02 14.89
CA ASP A 140 -0.06 -2.63 13.51
C ASP A 140 0.16 -1.12 13.38
N TYR A 141 0.84 -0.70 12.32
CA TYR A 141 1.21 0.70 12.11
C TYR A 141 0.66 1.23 10.79
N VAL A 142 0.13 2.45 10.83
CA VAL A 142 -0.12 3.24 9.62
C VAL A 142 0.92 4.35 9.50
N MET A 143 1.43 4.47 8.27
CA MET A 143 2.54 5.29 7.86
C MET A 143 2.14 6.21 6.70
N PRO A 144 1.29 7.22 6.97
CA PRO A 144 0.88 8.18 5.95
C PRO A 144 2.02 9.16 5.62
N ARG A 145 2.08 9.62 4.36
CA ARG A 145 2.86 10.81 4.02
C ARG A 145 2.29 12.01 4.78
N LYS A 146 3.14 12.90 5.31
CA LYS A 146 2.69 14.10 6.02
C LYS A 146 2.05 15.11 5.07
N ASP A 147 1.13 15.90 5.61
CA ASP A 147 0.51 17.06 4.94
C ASP A 147 -0.21 16.72 3.61
N VAL A 148 -0.64 15.47 3.46
CA VAL A 148 -1.51 14.99 2.37
C VAL A 148 -2.85 14.48 2.91
N PRO A 149 -3.89 14.29 2.07
CA PRO A 149 -5.26 14.14 2.56
C PRO A 149 -5.50 13.02 3.58
N VAL A 150 -4.78 11.88 3.47
CA VAL A 150 -4.92 10.78 4.42
C VAL A 150 -4.38 11.13 5.81
N TRP A 151 -3.31 11.93 5.89
CA TRP A 151 -2.72 12.37 7.16
C TRP A 151 -3.72 13.16 7.99
N ASP A 152 -4.41 14.10 7.36
CA ASP A 152 -5.41 14.93 8.02
C ASP A 152 -6.60 14.10 8.50
N LEU A 153 -7.06 13.14 7.69
CA LEU A 153 -8.14 12.24 8.07
C LEU A 153 -7.75 11.37 9.26
N ILE A 154 -6.56 10.78 9.25
CA ILE A 154 -6.06 9.98 10.36
C ILE A 154 -5.89 10.84 11.61
N CYS A 155 -5.34 12.06 11.50
CA CYS A 155 -5.18 12.96 12.63
C CYS A 155 -6.51 13.39 13.25
N LYS A 156 -7.56 13.58 12.43
CA LYS A 156 -8.92 13.92 12.90
C LYS A 156 -9.65 12.74 13.56
N ASN A 157 -9.25 11.50 13.26
CA ASN A 157 -9.91 10.27 13.72
C ASN A 157 -9.02 9.45 14.69
N ARG A 158 -8.06 10.09 15.36
CA ARG A 158 -7.08 9.44 16.27
C ARG A 158 -7.70 8.58 17.38
N THR A 159 -8.96 8.76 17.73
CA THR A 159 -9.63 7.93 18.74
C THR A 159 -9.93 6.50 18.27
N ASN A 160 -9.80 6.22 16.96
CA ASN A 160 -10.08 4.91 16.36
C ASN A 160 -8.83 4.25 15.76
N ILE A 161 -7.64 4.85 15.96
CA ILE A 161 -6.36 4.38 15.41
C ILE A 161 -5.34 4.45 16.54
N ASP A 162 -5.05 3.31 17.17
CA ASP A 162 -4.26 3.26 18.40
C ASP A 162 -2.77 3.58 18.18
N GLN A 163 -2.25 3.47 16.93
CA GLN A 163 -0.83 3.70 16.64
C GLN A 163 -0.61 4.36 15.26
N LEU A 164 -0.12 5.61 15.26
CA LEU A 164 0.15 6.43 14.06
C LEU A 164 1.61 6.89 14.03
N TYR A 165 2.34 6.60 12.95
CA TYR A 165 3.69 7.10 12.71
C TYR A 165 3.76 7.80 11.35
N SER A 166 4.27 9.03 11.26
CA SER A 166 4.40 9.74 9.97
C SER A 166 5.70 9.34 9.26
N VAL A 167 5.70 9.19 7.93
CA VAL A 167 6.88 8.79 7.11
C VAL A 167 7.76 9.97 6.69
N ASP A 168 7.63 11.12 7.33
CA ASP A 168 8.58 12.19 7.05
C ASP A 168 9.99 11.71 7.44
N CYS A 169 10.96 11.90 6.54
CA CYS A 169 12.38 11.60 6.73
C CYS A 169 13.04 12.43 7.88
N LYS A 170 12.26 12.92 8.81
CA LYS A 170 12.65 13.42 10.13
C LYS A 170 11.79 12.67 11.14
N LEU A 171 12.47 11.89 11.99
CA LEU A 171 11.94 11.40 13.25
C LEU A 171 11.37 12.57 14.08
N GLU A 172 10.10 12.88 13.90
CA GLU A 172 9.30 13.49 14.95
C GLU A 172 8.42 12.39 15.51
N THR A 173 9.03 11.55 16.33
CA THR A 173 8.32 10.71 17.30
C THR A 173 7.45 11.64 18.14
N VAL A 174 6.13 11.55 17.99
CA VAL A 174 5.21 12.12 18.97
C VAL A 174 5.41 11.33 20.25
N SER A 175 5.84 12.01 21.31
CA SER A 175 6.16 11.40 22.60
C SER A 175 4.98 10.58 23.14
N LEU A 176 5.20 9.28 23.34
CA LEU A 176 4.33 8.44 24.16
C LEU A 176 4.41 8.92 25.63
N PRO A 177 3.34 8.76 26.44
CA PRO A 177 3.48 8.88 27.89
C PRO A 177 4.49 7.82 28.34
N ALA A 178 5.49 8.25 29.09
CA ALA A 178 6.65 7.45 29.47
C ALA A 178 6.25 6.10 30.09
N ALA A 179 6.53 5.02 29.36
CA ALA A 179 6.66 3.68 29.93
C ALA A 179 8.02 3.12 29.49
N THR A 180 8.93 3.19 30.45
CA THR A 180 10.21 2.49 30.62
C THR A 180 10.66 1.46 29.57
N GLY A 181 11.79 1.74 28.91
CA GLY A 181 12.73 0.72 28.39
C GLY A 181 13.00 0.79 26.88
N PRO A 182 14.26 0.60 26.42
CA PRO A 182 14.57 0.51 25.00
C PRO A 182 14.36 -0.94 24.53
N GLU A 183 13.20 -1.23 23.90
CA GLU A 183 13.05 -2.50 23.19
C GLU A 183 13.49 -2.33 21.73
N THR A 184 14.61 -2.96 21.43
CA THR A 184 15.08 -3.24 20.07
C THR A 184 14.00 -4.03 19.32
N PHE A 185 13.53 -3.54 18.16
CA PHE A 185 12.58 -4.24 17.29
C PHE A 185 13.07 -5.67 17.00
N PRO A 186 12.40 -6.72 17.51
CA PRO A 186 12.65 -8.07 17.09
C PRO A 186 11.63 -8.45 16.01
N GLN A 187 12.12 -9.01 14.91
CA GLN A 187 11.40 -9.73 13.85
C GLN A 187 10.92 -8.92 12.63
N SER A 188 10.92 -9.64 11.50
CA SER A 188 10.65 -9.21 10.14
C SER A 188 9.37 -8.39 10.03
N LEU A 189 9.51 -7.15 9.58
CA LEU A 189 8.37 -6.25 9.34
C LEU A 189 7.69 -6.60 8.02
N HIS A 190 6.44 -6.19 7.79
CA HIS A 190 5.80 -6.32 6.47
C HIS A 190 5.36 -4.94 6.04
N VAL A 191 5.95 -4.44 4.94
CA VAL A 191 5.66 -3.11 4.40
C VAL A 191 4.63 -3.28 3.28
N LEU A 192 3.40 -2.86 3.56
CA LEU A 192 2.29 -2.80 2.60
C LEU A 192 2.26 -1.39 2.02
N HIS A 193 2.37 -1.26 0.69
CA HIS A 193 2.37 0.04 0.00
C HIS A 193 1.33 0.09 -1.12
#